data_AF-X0TLL1-F1
#
_entry.id   AF-X0TLL1-F1
#
_cell.length_a   1.000
_cell.length_b   1.000
_cell.length_c   1.000
_cell.angle_alpha   90.00
_cell.angle_beta   90.00
_cell.angle_gamma   90.00
#
_symmetry.space_group_name_H-M   'P 1'
#
loop_
_entity.id
_entity.type
_entity.pdbx_description
1 polymer ?
#
loop_
_entity_poly.entity_id
_entity_poly.type
_entity_poly.pdbx_seq_one_letter_code
_entity_poly.pdbx_strand_id
1 'polypeptide(L)'
;MVLVFIAGWPPVEAEPVEAEPNDVEPARVEPNDVEPNDLKIKPTVSFHDKCADILKTFVDDKGMVDYKTLRRKRLNLKSLLQEFDELDPNEYRTWSNEDKIAFWLNAYNIQMLKIITDNYPIRSSRILRLYPGWG
;
A
#
# COMPACT_ATOMS: atom_id res chain seq x y z
N MET A 1 1.54 4.46 -17.37
CA MET A 1 0.38 5.36 -17.38
C MET A 1 -0.47 5.00 -16.17
N VAL A 2 -0.28 5.72 -15.07
CA VAL A 2 -1.09 5.60 -13.86
C VAL A 2 -2.04 6.80 -13.90
N LEU A 3 -3.34 6.54 -13.97
CA LEU A 3 -4.36 7.56 -13.80
C LEU A 3 -5.20 7.16 -12.59
N VAL A 4 -4.89 7.76 -11.44
CA VAL A 4 -5.84 7.89 -10.34
C VAL A 4 -6.20 9.37 -10.29
N PHE A 5 -7.35 9.70 -10.85
CA PHE A 5 -7.96 11.01 -10.71
C PHE A 5 -8.57 11.12 -9.31
N ILE A 6 -7.91 11.82 -8.40
CA ILE A 6 -8.54 12.36 -7.19
C ILE A 6 -9.17 13.72 -7.53
N ALA A 7 -10.32 13.69 -8.20
CA ALA A 7 -11.13 14.89 -8.39
C ALA A 7 -12.14 14.99 -7.24
N GLY A 8 -12.02 16.03 -6.41
CA GLY A 8 -13.14 16.53 -5.62
C GLY A 8 -12.99 16.55 -4.09
N TRP A 9 -11.81 16.90 -3.55
CA TRP A 9 -11.78 17.46 -2.19
C TRP A 9 -11.89 19.00 -2.28
N PRO A 10 -12.92 19.65 -1.68
CA PRO A 10 -13.05 21.09 -1.75
C PRO A 10 -11.93 21.80 -0.92
N PRO A 11 -11.56 23.03 -1.27
CA PRO A 11 -10.62 23.81 -0.45
C PRO A 11 -11.29 24.17 0.87
N VAL A 12 -10.62 23.89 1.99
CA VAL A 12 -11.02 24.45 3.28
C VAL A 12 -10.65 25.94 3.23
N GLU A 13 -11.63 26.80 2.94
CA GLU A 13 -11.51 28.24 3.10
C GLU A 13 -11.25 28.54 4.59
N ALA A 14 -10.12 29.19 4.86
CA ALA A 14 -9.76 29.65 6.19
C ALA A 14 -10.62 30.87 6.56
N GLU A 15 -11.56 30.70 7.50
CA GLU A 15 -12.23 31.84 8.11
C GLU A 15 -11.29 32.54 9.12
N PRO A 16 -11.31 33.88 9.20
CA PRO A 16 -10.39 34.64 10.04
C PRO A 16 -10.87 34.60 11.50
N VAL A 17 -10.01 34.12 12.40
CA VAL A 17 -10.26 34.25 13.84
C VAL A 17 -9.93 35.70 14.24
N GLU A 18 -10.97 36.50 14.47
CA GLU A 18 -10.83 37.83 15.05
C GLU A 18 -10.26 37.73 16.48
N ALA A 19 -9.15 38.44 16.72
CA ALA A 19 -8.49 38.53 18.01
C ALA A 19 -8.90 39.83 18.71
N GLU A 20 -9.37 39.71 19.95
CA GLU A 20 -9.43 40.81 20.93
C GLU A 20 -8.66 40.37 22.20
N PRO A 21 -7.92 41.28 22.87
CA PRO A 21 -6.75 40.95 23.66
C PRO A 21 -7.09 40.81 25.14
N ASN A 22 -6.64 39.71 25.77
CA ASN A 22 -6.59 39.62 27.23
C ASN A 22 -5.13 39.70 27.68
N ASP A 23 -4.70 40.91 28.01
CA ASP A 23 -3.45 41.22 28.70
C ASP A 23 -3.54 40.78 30.16
N VAL A 24 -3.01 39.59 30.50
CA VAL A 24 -2.50 39.31 31.86
C VAL A 24 -1.33 38.32 31.80
N GLU A 25 -0.12 38.85 31.87
CA GLU A 25 1.06 38.20 32.49
C GLU A 25 1.34 38.91 33.83
N PRO A 26 2.11 38.36 34.80
CA PRO A 26 2.97 37.16 34.72
C PRO A 26 2.91 36.23 35.96
N ALA A 27 3.37 34.98 35.80
CA ALA A 27 4.31 34.35 36.75
C ALA A 27 4.81 33.02 36.18
N ARG A 28 6.07 33.03 35.79
CA ARG A 28 6.90 31.89 35.41
C ARG A 28 6.97 30.85 36.54
N VAL A 29 6.46 29.65 36.29
CA VAL A 29 6.86 28.43 36.99
C VAL A 29 7.13 27.39 35.91
N GLU A 30 8.40 27.00 35.75
CA GLU A 30 8.81 25.91 34.88
C GLU A 30 8.60 24.58 35.63
N PRO A 31 7.74 23.66 35.14
CA PRO A 31 7.77 22.27 35.58
C PRO A 31 8.51 21.44 34.54
N ASN A 32 9.66 20.93 34.97
CA ASN A 32 10.53 19.99 34.27
C ASN A 32 9.76 18.89 33.51
N ASP A 33 10.04 18.83 32.21
CA ASP A 33 10.17 17.68 31.32
C ASP A 33 9.87 16.29 31.92
N VAL A 34 8.61 15.87 31.81
CA VAL A 34 8.29 14.45 31.71
C VAL A 34 7.86 14.20 30.28
N GLU A 35 8.81 13.81 29.45
CA GLU A 35 8.61 13.36 28.07
C GLU A 35 7.81 12.03 28.10
N PRO A 36 6.52 11.99 27.72
CA PRO A 36 5.77 10.75 27.70
C PRO A 36 5.73 10.28 26.24
N ASN A 37 6.83 9.75 25.73
CA ASN A 37 6.81 9.03 24.45
C ASN A 37 8.05 8.16 24.23
N ASP A 38 8.07 6.98 24.87
CA ASP A 38 8.90 5.87 24.36
C ASP A 38 8.14 4.55 24.31
N LEU A 39 6.88 4.62 23.86
CA LEU A 39 6.20 3.46 23.28
C LEU A 39 6.15 3.64 21.77
N LYS A 40 7.30 3.47 21.11
CA LYS A 40 7.32 3.05 19.70
C LYS A 40 6.73 1.65 19.62
N ILE A 41 5.40 1.56 19.63
CA ILE A 41 4.69 0.36 19.20
C ILE A 41 5.01 0.24 17.71
N LYS A 42 6.06 -0.52 17.38
CA LYS A 42 6.28 -1.00 16.01
C LYS A 42 5.02 -1.78 15.64
N PRO A 43 4.24 -1.34 14.65
CA PRO A 43 3.03 -2.07 14.32
C PRO A 43 3.48 -3.40 13.69
N THR A 44 3.09 -4.51 14.32
CA THR A 44 3.34 -5.88 13.85
C THR A 44 2.46 -6.14 12.63
N VAL A 45 2.77 -5.51 11.51
CA VAL A 45 1.96 -5.64 10.31
C VAL A 45 2.67 -6.58 9.36
N SER A 46 2.49 -7.87 9.65
CA SER A 46 3.10 -9.03 8.97
C SER A 46 2.98 -8.98 7.43
N PHE A 47 1.97 -8.30 6.88
CA PHE A 47 1.76 -8.24 5.43
C PHE A 47 2.83 -7.42 4.70
N HIS A 48 3.41 -6.37 5.31
CA HIS A 48 4.39 -5.52 4.62
C HIS A 48 5.63 -6.32 4.23
N ASP A 49 6.13 -7.13 5.15
CA ASP A 49 7.30 -7.97 4.92
C ASP A 49 7.01 -9.02 3.86
N LYS A 50 5.84 -9.67 3.89
CA LYS A 50 5.43 -10.64 2.85
C LYS A 50 5.31 -10.00 1.47
N CYS A 51 4.72 -8.82 1.37
CA CYS A 51 4.65 -8.06 0.12
C CYS A 51 6.05 -7.69 -0.37
N ALA A 52 6.89 -7.16 0.52
CA ALA A 52 8.25 -6.77 0.21
C ALA A 52 9.08 -7.98 -0.26
N ASP A 53 8.92 -9.14 0.36
CA ASP A 53 9.60 -10.37 -0.01
C ASP A 53 9.21 -10.83 -1.42
N ILE A 54 7.93 -10.83 -1.76
CA ILE A 54 7.47 -11.16 -3.11
C ILE A 54 8.06 -10.17 -4.11
N LEU A 55 7.91 -8.87 -3.87
CA LEU A 55 8.38 -7.85 -4.81
C LEU A 55 9.90 -7.91 -4.99
N LYS A 56 10.68 -8.01 -3.91
CA LYS A 56 12.14 -8.14 -3.99
C LYS A 56 12.60 -9.44 -4.65
N THR A 57 11.82 -10.51 -4.53
CA THR A 57 12.18 -11.81 -5.13
C THR A 57 11.94 -11.86 -6.62
N PHE A 58 10.88 -11.19 -7.11
CA PHE A 58 10.41 -11.35 -8.49
C PHE A 58 10.53 -10.09 -9.34
N VAL A 59 10.93 -8.96 -8.77
CA VAL A 59 11.13 -7.69 -9.47
C VAL A 59 12.60 -7.29 -9.39
N ASP A 60 13.22 -7.02 -10.54
CA ASP A 60 14.60 -6.56 -10.60
C ASP A 60 14.73 -5.06 -10.30
N ASP A 61 15.98 -4.58 -10.26
CA ASP A 61 16.33 -3.17 -10.04
C ASP A 61 15.79 -2.21 -11.10
N LYS A 62 15.38 -2.73 -12.27
CA LYS A 62 14.76 -1.98 -13.36
C LYS A 62 13.23 -2.01 -13.31
N GLY A 63 12.65 -2.67 -12.31
CA GLY A 63 11.21 -2.83 -12.18
C GLY A 63 10.62 -3.91 -13.09
N MET A 64 11.45 -4.78 -13.68
CA MET A 64 11.00 -5.87 -14.55
C MET A 64 10.68 -7.11 -13.73
N VAL A 65 9.55 -7.74 -14.04
CA VAL A 65 9.05 -8.90 -13.29
C VAL A 65 9.44 -10.21 -13.97
N ASP A 66 10.00 -11.17 -13.22
CA ASP A 66 10.22 -12.54 -13.67
C ASP A 66 8.92 -13.37 -13.63
N TYR A 67 8.04 -13.11 -14.60
CA TYR A 67 6.76 -13.84 -14.74
C TYR A 67 6.93 -15.34 -14.97
N LYS A 68 8.06 -15.78 -15.53
CA LYS A 68 8.31 -17.20 -15.79
C LYS A 68 8.48 -17.96 -14.47
N THR A 69 9.31 -17.44 -13.56
CA THR A 69 9.51 -18.02 -12.24
C THR A 69 8.30 -17.78 -11.35
N LEU A 70 7.71 -16.58 -11.39
CA LEU A 70 6.53 -16.24 -10.61
C LEU A 70 5.34 -17.15 -10.95
N ARG A 71 5.15 -17.53 -12.22
CA ARG A 71 4.13 -18.52 -12.63
C ARG A 71 4.30 -19.87 -11.96
N ARG A 72 5.54 -20.33 -11.77
CA ARG A 72 5.82 -21.59 -11.06
C ARG A 72 5.53 -21.47 -9.56
N LYS A 73 5.65 -20.27 -9.00
CA LYS A 73 5.40 -19.94 -7.59
C LYS A 73 4.08 -19.19 -7.36
N ARG A 74 3.13 -19.27 -8.31
CA ARG A 74 1.87 -18.48 -8.29
C ARG A 74 0.99 -18.73 -7.06
N LEU A 75 1.18 -19.87 -6.38
CA LEU A 75 0.50 -20.16 -5.13
C LEU A 75 0.87 -19.15 -4.03
N ASN A 76 2.09 -18.60 -4.04
CA ASN A 76 2.50 -17.58 -3.07
C ASN A 76 1.65 -16.31 -3.20
N LEU A 77 1.31 -15.91 -4.43
CA LEU A 77 0.41 -14.77 -4.67
C LEU A 77 -1.01 -15.07 -4.18
N LYS A 78 -1.51 -16.28 -4.44
CA LYS A 78 -2.84 -16.71 -3.98
C LYS A 78 -2.94 -16.73 -2.46
N SER A 79 -1.94 -17.31 -1.79
CA SER A 79 -1.89 -17.37 -0.33
C SER A 79 -1.87 -15.97 0.28
N LEU A 80 -1.04 -15.07 -0.24
CA LEU A 80 -0.97 -13.70 0.27
C LEU A 80 -2.30 -12.93 0.07
N LEU A 81 -2.95 -13.08 -1.08
CA LEU A 81 -4.26 -12.46 -1.32
C LEU A 81 -5.35 -13.02 -0.40
N GLN A 82 -5.29 -14.32 -0.10
CA GLN A 82 -6.22 -14.93 0.87
C GLN A 82 -6.02 -14.33 2.27
N GLU A 83 -4.79 -14.03 2.68
CA GLU A 83 -4.55 -13.33 3.95
C GLU A 83 -5.16 -11.92 3.96
N PHE A 84 -5.20 -11.23 2.81
CA PHE A 84 -5.88 -9.93 2.72
C PHE A 84 -7.40 -10.08 2.84
N ASP A 85 -7.97 -11.14 2.25
CA ASP A 85 -9.40 -11.43 2.35
C ASP A 85 -9.82 -11.81 3.78
N GLU A 86 -8.90 -12.39 4.56
CA GLU A 86 -9.11 -12.82 5.95
C GLU A 86 -8.82 -11.71 6.99
N LEU A 87 -8.36 -10.54 6.56
CA LEU A 87 -8.04 -9.41 7.45
C LEU A 87 -9.26 -8.96 8.26
N ASP A 88 -9.12 -8.91 9.58
CA ASP A 88 -10.18 -8.40 10.47
C ASP A 88 -10.42 -6.89 10.22
N PRO A 89 -11.64 -6.47 9.85
CA PRO A 89 -11.96 -5.05 9.68
C PRO A 89 -11.70 -4.19 10.92
N ASN A 90 -11.76 -4.76 12.12
CA ASN A 90 -11.44 -4.04 13.35
C ASN A 90 -9.95 -3.77 13.49
N GLU A 91 -9.11 -4.73 13.12
CA GLU A 91 -7.66 -4.54 13.06
C GLU A 91 -7.33 -3.43 12.05
N TYR A 92 -7.85 -3.53 10.82
CA TYR A 92 -7.66 -2.54 9.77
C TYR A 92 -8.04 -1.12 10.20
N ARG A 93 -9.13 -0.95 10.99
CA ARG A 93 -9.57 0.37 11.48
C ARG A 93 -8.54 1.03 12.38
N THR A 94 -7.80 0.25 13.17
CA THR A 94 -6.78 0.75 14.11
C THR A 94 -5.49 1.21 13.44
N TRP A 95 -5.26 0.83 12.18
CA TRP A 95 -4.05 1.19 11.45
C TRP A 95 -3.92 2.69 11.19
N SER A 96 -2.66 3.13 11.10
CA SER A 96 -2.31 4.47 10.61
C SER A 96 -2.81 4.70 9.19
N ASN A 97 -2.91 5.95 8.77
CA ASN A 97 -3.31 6.26 7.40
C ASN A 97 -2.26 5.74 6.40
N GLU A 98 -0.99 5.81 6.79
CA GLU A 98 0.16 5.34 6.02
C GLU A 98 0.08 3.83 5.75
N ASP A 99 -0.24 3.04 6.78
CA ASP A 99 -0.39 1.58 6.66
C ASP A 99 -1.60 1.20 5.81
N LYS A 100 -2.70 1.94 5.91
CA LYS A 100 -3.89 1.75 5.05
C LYS A 100 -3.57 2.02 3.58
N ILE A 101 -2.83 3.10 3.28
CA ILE A 101 -2.39 3.43 1.92
C ILE A 101 -1.46 2.34 1.39
N ALA A 102 -0.48 1.93 2.19
CA ALA A 102 0.47 0.89 1.83
C ALA A 102 -0.23 -0.46 1.58
N PHE A 103 -1.22 -0.81 2.41
CA PHE A 103 -2.04 -2.00 2.22
C PHE A 103 -2.71 -2.01 0.84
N TRP A 104 -3.44 -0.95 0.48
CA TRP A 104 -4.14 -0.90 -0.80
C TRP A 104 -3.22 -0.88 -2.01
N LEU A 105 -2.07 -0.19 -1.92
CA LEU A 105 -1.07 -0.19 -2.99
C LEU A 105 -0.48 -1.59 -3.19
N ASN A 106 -0.14 -2.27 -2.10
CA ASN A 106 0.39 -3.62 -2.14
C ASN A 106 -0.66 -4.63 -2.63
N ALA A 107 -1.89 -4.55 -2.15
CA ALA A 107 -3.00 -5.39 -2.59
C ALA A 107 -3.23 -5.27 -4.10
N TYR A 108 -3.25 -4.04 -4.62
CA TYR A 108 -3.32 -3.79 -6.05
C TYR A 108 -2.16 -4.45 -6.81
N ASN A 109 -0.92 -4.23 -6.37
CA ASN A 109 0.27 -4.78 -7.03
C ASN A 109 0.24 -6.31 -7.05
N ILE A 110 -0.04 -6.96 -5.92
CA ILE A 110 -0.11 -8.42 -5.81
C ILE A 110 -1.25 -8.98 -6.69
N GLN A 111 -2.42 -8.32 -6.71
CA GLN A 111 -3.54 -8.72 -7.56
C GLN A 111 -3.18 -8.62 -9.05
N MET A 112 -2.50 -7.56 -9.46
CA MET A 112 -2.03 -7.40 -10.85
C MET A 112 -1.01 -8.46 -11.22
N LEU A 113 -0.04 -8.74 -10.34
CA LEU A 113 0.91 -9.83 -10.54
C LEU A 113 0.20 -11.17 -10.72
N LYS A 114 -0.84 -11.46 -9.93
CA LYS A 114 -1.65 -12.67 -10.07
C LYS A 114 -2.33 -12.72 -11.44
N ILE A 115 -3.03 -11.66 -11.84
CA ILE A 115 -3.76 -11.61 -13.12
C ILE A 115 -2.80 -11.84 -14.29
N ILE A 116 -1.67 -11.14 -14.31
CA ILE A 116 -0.67 -11.28 -15.39
C ILE A 116 -0.10 -12.69 -15.39
N THR A 117 0.23 -13.22 -14.22
CA THR A 117 0.80 -14.56 -14.05
C THR A 117 -0.16 -15.67 -14.50
N ASP A 118 -1.45 -15.55 -14.18
CA ASP A 118 -2.49 -16.50 -14.60
C ASP A 118 -2.67 -16.53 -16.13
N ASN A 119 -2.35 -15.43 -16.81
CA ASN A 119 -2.46 -15.29 -18.26
C ASN A 119 -1.11 -15.41 -18.99
N TYR A 120 -0.03 -15.78 -18.28
CA TYR A 120 1.30 -15.88 -18.87
C TYR A 120 1.56 -17.28 -19.49
N PRO A 121 2.15 -17.39 -20.70
CA PRO A 121 2.67 -16.30 -21.53
C PRO A 121 1.56 -15.54 -22.28
N ILE A 122 1.62 -14.22 -22.23
CA ILE A 122 0.70 -13.36 -22.97
C ILE A 122 1.06 -13.44 -24.45
N ARG A 123 0.23 -14.14 -25.23
CA ARG A 123 0.41 -14.25 -26.69
C ARG A 123 -0.47 -13.22 -27.40
N SER A 124 0.06 -12.61 -28.44
CA SER A 124 -0.75 -11.76 -29.32
C SER A 124 -1.78 -12.61 -30.06
N SER A 125 -3.04 -12.17 -30.06
CA SER A 125 -4.12 -12.82 -30.84
C SER A 125 -3.82 -12.87 -32.34
N ARG A 126 -3.01 -11.94 -32.86
CA ARG A 126 -2.53 -11.99 -34.26
C ARG A 126 -1.58 -13.16 -34.51
N ILE A 127 -0.69 -13.47 -33.56
CA ILE A 127 0.24 -14.61 -33.68
C ILE A 127 -0.56 -15.92 -33.67
N LEU A 128 -1.54 -16.04 -32.77
CA LEU A 128 -2.42 -17.22 -32.70
C LEU A 128 -3.24 -17.39 -33.99
N ARG A 129 -3.67 -16.28 -34.62
CA ARG A 129 -4.43 -16.29 -35.89
C ARG A 129 -3.56 -16.63 -37.10
N LEU A 130 -2.27 -16.26 -37.08
CA LEU A 130 -1.33 -16.53 -38.18
C LEU A 130 -0.73 -17.95 -38.12
N TYR A 131 -0.64 -18.55 -36.93
CA TYR A 131 -0.07 -19.89 -36.75
C TYR A 131 -0.95 -20.75 -35.83
N PRO A 132 -2.05 -21.33 -36.35
CA PRO A 132 -3.00 -22.09 -35.54
C PRO A 132 -2.48 -23.44 -35.00
N GLY A 133 -1.24 -23.85 -35.34
CA GLY A 133 -0.68 -25.16 -34.99
C GLY A 133 0.34 -25.20 -33.84
N TRP A 134 0.61 -24.09 -33.16
CA TRP A 134 1.63 -24.00 -32.08
C TRP A 134 1.01 -23.64 -30.71
N GLY A 135 -0.16 -24.20 -30.40
CA GLY A 135 -0.90 -24.01 -29.15
C GLY A 135 -0.63 -25.10 -28.14
#